data_AF-A0A0F9C162-F1
#
_entry.id   AF-A0A0F9C162-F1
#
_cell.length_a   1.000
_cell.length_b   1.000
_cell.length_c   1.000
_cell.angle_alpha   90.00
_cell.angle_beta   90.00
_cell.angle_gamma   90.00
#
_symmetry.space_group_name_H-M   'P 1'
#
loop_
_entity.id
_entity.type
_entity.pdbx_description
1 polymer ?
#
loop_
_entity_poly.entity_id
_entity_poly.type
_entity_poly.pdbx_seq_one_letter_code
_entity_poly.pdbx_strand_id
1 'polypeptide(L)'
;MPFDYVSNPEFLKEGSAVEDFLKSNQVTRLDAVAGRGGLVRPIPAGSYSIAKKMIDDLYEKKLLSREKNLDEKLEIEMYELWHHEGRRARFGAAMMAPDYAWWHGFYELKKRFMGIQEEVDHLLKTQEPARVFDVAGSGGSTDNPLKK
;
A
#
# COMPACT_ATOMS: atom_id res chain seq x y z
N MET A 1 -12.81 -15.46 20.46
CA MET A 1 -13.93 -15.15 19.53
C MET A 1 -13.35 -15.16 18.12
N PRO A 2 -13.93 -15.91 17.17
CA PRO A 2 -13.45 -15.89 15.80
C PRO A 2 -13.80 -14.53 15.16
N PHE A 3 -12.84 -13.97 14.45
CA PHE A 3 -12.95 -12.69 13.76
C PHE A 3 -13.61 -12.97 12.40
N ASP A 4 -14.91 -12.71 12.28
CA ASP A 4 -15.61 -12.79 11.00
C ASP A 4 -15.16 -11.61 10.13
N TYR A 5 -14.19 -11.88 9.24
CA TYR A 5 -13.76 -10.94 8.23
C TYR A 5 -14.87 -10.87 7.18
N VAL A 6 -15.62 -9.77 7.16
CA VAL A 6 -16.59 -9.48 6.09
C VAL A 6 -15.79 -9.24 4.81
N SER A 7 -15.62 -10.30 4.02
CA SER A 7 -15.08 -10.20 2.67
C SER A 7 -16.06 -9.38 1.84
N ASN A 8 -15.65 -8.18 1.42
CA ASN A 8 -16.41 -7.38 0.46
C ASN A 8 -16.67 -8.23 -0.80
N PRO A 9 -17.94 -8.56 -1.13
CA PRO A 9 -18.25 -9.47 -2.24
C PRO A 9 -17.92 -8.89 -3.62
N GLU A 10 -17.70 -7.57 -3.74
CA GLU A 10 -17.23 -6.97 -5.00
C GLU A 10 -15.75 -7.26 -5.27
N PHE A 11 -14.91 -7.37 -4.23
CA PHE A 11 -13.48 -7.66 -4.37
C PHE A 11 -13.21 -9.10 -4.82
N LEU A 12 -14.14 -10.03 -4.52
CA LEU A 12 -14.08 -11.41 -5.01
C LEU A 12 -14.35 -11.53 -6.52
N LYS A 13 -14.90 -10.49 -7.17
CA LYS A 13 -15.14 -10.49 -8.62
C LYS A 13 -13.87 -10.22 -9.44
N GLU A 14 -12.81 -9.68 -8.83
CA GLU A 14 -11.49 -9.47 -9.47
C GLU A 14 -10.60 -10.72 -9.46
N GLY A 15 -11.20 -11.91 -9.42
CA GLY A 15 -10.53 -13.20 -9.40
C GLY A 15 -9.93 -13.68 -10.73
N SER A 16 -9.76 -12.81 -11.74
CA SER A 16 -9.43 -13.26 -13.11
C SER A 16 -8.01 -13.82 -13.26
N ALA A 17 -7.06 -13.44 -12.41
CA ALA A 17 -5.65 -13.81 -12.58
C ALA A 17 -5.39 -15.33 -12.62
N VAL A 18 -6.17 -16.11 -11.86
CA VAL A 18 -6.07 -17.58 -11.88
C VAL A 18 -6.72 -18.14 -13.13
N GLU A 19 -7.87 -17.59 -13.52
CA GLU A 19 -8.60 -18.01 -14.70
C GLU A 19 -7.82 -17.71 -16.00
N ASP A 20 -7.17 -16.54 -16.07
CA ASP A 20 -6.32 -16.10 -17.18
C ASP A 20 -5.06 -16.97 -17.31
N PHE A 21 -4.45 -17.36 -16.18
CA PHE A 21 -3.33 -18.30 -16.15
C PHE A 21 -3.72 -19.70 -16.64
N LEU A 22 -4.88 -20.21 -16.21
CA LEU A 22 -5.37 -21.53 -16.61
C LEU A 22 -5.72 -21.57 -18.11
N LYS A 23 -6.35 -20.51 -18.63
CA LYS A 23 -6.68 -20.36 -20.04
C LYS A 23 -5.43 -20.24 -20.91
N SER A 24 -4.47 -19.39 -20.53
CA SER A 24 -3.23 -19.19 -21.29
C SER A 24 -2.36 -20.45 -21.39
N ASN A 25 -2.41 -21.33 -20.38
CA ASN A 25 -1.64 -22.57 -20.36
C ASN A 25 -2.44 -23.80 -20.81
N GLN A 26 -3.65 -23.61 -21.36
CA GLN A 26 -4.50 -24.70 -21.89
C GLN A 26 -4.74 -25.82 -20.85
N VAL A 27 -4.86 -25.47 -19.57
CA VAL A 27 -5.09 -26.46 -18.51
C VAL A 27 -6.55 -26.89 -18.55
N THR A 28 -6.81 -28.11 -19.01
CA THR A 28 -8.17 -28.64 -19.20
C THR A 28 -8.73 -29.37 -17.97
N ARG A 29 -7.86 -29.74 -17.02
CA ARG A 29 -8.25 -30.43 -15.78
C ARG A 29 -7.37 -29.99 -14.61
N LEU A 30 -8.01 -29.66 -13.49
CA LEU A 30 -7.37 -29.19 -12.26
C LEU A 30 -7.99 -29.95 -11.08
N ASP A 31 -7.24 -30.90 -10.49
CA ASP A 31 -7.77 -31.76 -9.44
C ASP A 31 -7.64 -31.15 -8.03
N ALA A 32 -6.63 -30.30 -7.79
CA ALA A 32 -6.49 -29.50 -6.57
C ALA A 32 -5.52 -28.32 -6.79
N VAL A 33 -5.74 -27.22 -6.06
CA VAL A 33 -4.79 -26.10 -5.94
C VAL A 33 -4.31 -26.01 -4.51
N ALA A 34 -3.06 -26.37 -4.26
CA ALA A 34 -2.42 -26.13 -2.96
C ALA A 34 -1.75 -24.74 -2.98
N GLY A 35 -2.46 -23.73 -2.51
CA GLY A 35 -1.83 -22.45 -2.18
C GLY A 35 -0.97 -22.64 -0.93
N ARG A 36 0.33 -22.33 -0.98
CA ARG A 36 1.10 -22.18 0.26
C ARG A 36 0.50 -21.04 1.05
N GLY A 37 -0.07 -21.36 2.21
CA GLY A 37 -0.52 -20.40 3.21
C GLY A 37 0.67 -19.58 3.71
N GLY A 38 0.95 -18.48 3.01
CA GLY A 38 1.46 -17.25 3.58
C GLY A 38 0.41 -16.20 3.28
N LEU A 39 -0.08 -15.50 4.31
CA LEU A 39 -0.90 -14.31 4.14
C LEU A 39 -0.18 -13.37 3.15
N VAL A 40 -0.79 -13.16 1.98
CA VAL A 40 -0.35 -12.32 0.84
C VAL A 40 0.46 -13.06 -0.25
N ARG A 41 -0.04 -12.98 -1.49
CA ARG A 41 0.58 -13.47 -2.75
C ARG A 41 2.01 -12.91 -2.92
N PRO A 42 2.89 -13.51 -3.75
CA PRO A 42 4.09 -12.81 -4.21
C PRO A 42 3.62 -11.62 -5.06
N ILE A 43 3.52 -10.46 -4.42
CA ILE A 43 3.29 -9.23 -5.16
C ILE A 43 4.62 -8.94 -5.86
N PRO A 44 4.68 -8.86 -7.20
CA PRO A 44 5.91 -8.53 -7.91
C PRO A 44 6.37 -7.14 -7.47
N ALA A 45 7.29 -7.07 -6.49
CA ALA A 45 7.74 -5.82 -5.83
C ALA A 45 6.60 -4.84 -5.44
N GLY A 46 5.37 -5.34 -5.31
CA GLY A 46 4.20 -4.52 -5.63
C GLY A 46 3.37 -4.11 -4.43
N SER A 47 3.87 -4.23 -3.19
CA SER A 47 3.27 -3.47 -2.09
C SER A 47 3.25 -1.99 -2.46
N TYR A 48 4.31 -1.47 -3.09
CA TYR A 48 4.35 -0.09 -3.60
C TYR A 48 3.49 0.12 -4.84
N SER A 49 3.42 -0.83 -5.77
CA SER A 49 2.58 -0.66 -6.96
C SER A 49 1.08 -0.75 -6.63
N ILE A 50 0.71 -1.62 -5.68
CA ILE A 50 -0.66 -1.74 -5.16
C ILE A 50 -0.99 -0.49 -4.35
N ALA A 51 -0.13 -0.10 -3.41
CA ALA A 51 -0.37 1.07 -2.59
C ALA A 51 -0.37 2.37 -3.41
N LYS A 52 0.47 2.48 -4.46
CA LYS A 52 0.43 3.61 -5.39
C LYS A 52 -0.91 3.69 -6.13
N LYS A 53 -1.40 2.56 -6.67
CA LYS A 53 -2.72 2.53 -7.33
C LYS A 53 -3.85 2.90 -6.36
N MET A 54 -3.82 2.37 -5.15
CA MET A 54 -4.81 2.71 -4.11
C MET A 54 -4.83 4.21 -3.81
N ILE A 55 -3.66 4.84 -3.74
CA ILE A 55 -3.54 6.28 -3.50
C ILE A 55 -3.98 7.09 -4.72
N ASP A 56 -3.61 6.65 -5.93
CA ASP A 56 -4.07 7.26 -7.19
C ASP A 56 -5.61 7.26 -7.27
N ASP A 57 -6.27 6.16 -6.90
CA ASP A 57 -7.72 6.05 -6.83
C ASP A 57 -8.33 7.03 -5.80
N LEU A 58 -7.66 7.24 -4.65
CA LEU A 58 -8.11 8.19 -3.63
C LEU A 58 -8.00 9.65 -4.09
N TYR A 59 -6.94 10.00 -4.84
CA TYR A 59 -6.84 11.31 -5.46
C TYR A 59 -7.93 11.53 -6.52
N GLU A 60 -8.22 10.52 -7.35
CA GLU A 60 -9.28 10.60 -8.36
C GLU A 60 -10.66 10.79 -7.73
N LYS A 61 -10.91 10.13 -6.59
CA LYS A 61 -12.13 10.28 -5.79
C LYS A 61 -12.15 11.56 -4.94
N LYS A 62 -11.10 12.39 -4.98
CA LYS A 62 -10.92 13.61 -4.17
C LYS A 62 -11.00 13.35 -2.66
N LEU A 63 -10.63 12.15 -2.24
CA LEU A 63 -10.47 11.78 -0.83
C LEU A 63 -9.09 12.16 -0.29
N LEU A 64 -8.13 12.36 -1.19
CA LEU A 64 -6.82 12.98 -0.94
C LEU A 64 -6.66 14.20 -1.85
N SER A 65 -5.91 15.20 -1.40
CA SER A 65 -5.60 16.41 -2.17
C SER A 65 -4.22 16.29 -2.83
N ARG A 66 -4.07 16.82 -4.05
CA ARG A 66 -2.75 16.97 -4.69
C ARG A 66 -2.18 18.38 -4.57
N GLU A 67 -2.85 19.26 -3.81
CA GLU A 67 -2.46 20.68 -3.73
C GLU A 67 -1.15 20.87 -2.95
N LYS A 68 -0.99 20.11 -1.87
CA LYS A 68 0.22 20.05 -1.07
C LYS A 68 0.69 18.59 -1.07
N ASN A 69 1.97 18.40 -0.74
CA ASN A 69 2.53 17.07 -0.59
C ASN A 69 2.84 16.84 0.89
N LEU A 70 2.60 15.63 1.36
CA LEU A 70 2.89 15.16 2.72
C LEU A 70 2.15 15.94 3.81
N ASP A 71 0.93 16.40 3.53
CA ASP A 71 0.07 17.09 4.48
C ASP A 71 -1.07 16.22 5.02
N GLU A 72 -1.45 15.13 4.35
CA GLU A 72 -2.31 14.11 4.95
C GLU A 72 -1.50 12.97 5.59
N LYS A 73 -2.02 12.42 6.69
CA LYS A 73 -1.38 11.31 7.42
C LYS A 73 -1.12 10.10 6.51
N LEU A 74 -2.08 9.76 5.65
CA LEU A 74 -1.97 8.63 4.75
C LEU A 74 -0.79 8.77 3.78
N GLU A 75 -0.50 9.98 3.31
CA GLU A 75 0.67 10.26 2.46
C GLU A 75 1.99 10.06 3.22
N ILE A 76 2.04 10.46 4.49
CA ILE A 76 3.20 10.26 5.36
C ILE A 76 3.42 8.76 5.61
N GLU A 77 2.37 8.02 5.94
CA GLU A 77 2.44 6.56 6.14
C GLU A 77 2.97 5.86 4.88
N MET A 78 2.53 6.30 3.71
CA MET A 78 3.00 5.83 2.42
C MET A 78 4.47 6.17 2.16
N TYR A 79 4.88 7.40 2.49
CA TYR A 79 6.26 7.83 2.38
C TYR A 79 7.18 7.01 3.28
N GLU A 80 6.79 6.78 4.55
CA GLU A 80 7.56 6.00 5.52
C GLU A 80 7.61 4.51 5.17
N LEU A 81 6.52 3.96 4.60
CA LEU A 81 6.51 2.60 4.05
C LEU A 81 7.63 2.42 3.01
N TRP A 82 7.89 3.41 2.16
CA TRP A 82 8.93 3.34 1.12
C TRP A 82 10.33 3.76 1.59
N HIS A 83 10.42 4.93 2.21
CA HIS A 83 11.67 5.57 2.61
C HIS A 83 12.27 4.98 3.88
N HIS A 84 11.44 4.65 4.86
CA HIS A 84 11.92 4.20 6.15
C HIS A 84 12.01 2.68 6.17
N GLU A 85 10.88 1.99 6.22
CA GLU A 85 10.86 0.53 6.36
C GLU A 85 11.34 -0.17 5.09
N GLY A 86 10.91 0.33 3.93
CA GLY A 86 11.36 -0.18 2.64
C GLY A 86 12.87 -0.13 2.46
N ARG A 87 13.49 1.00 2.83
CA ARG A 87 14.95 1.16 2.77
C ARG A 87 15.63 0.23 3.77
N ARG A 88 15.16 0.16 5.01
CA ARG A 88 15.74 -0.74 6.04
C ARG A 88 15.72 -2.19 5.60
N ALA A 89 14.61 -2.65 5.02
CA ALA A 89 14.49 -4.00 4.48
C ALA A 89 15.49 -4.26 3.34
N ARG A 90 15.54 -3.37 2.33
CA ARG A 90 16.43 -3.52 1.16
C ARG A 90 17.91 -3.48 1.54
N PHE A 91 18.31 -2.51 2.35
CA PHE A 91 19.69 -2.37 2.79
C PHE A 91 20.08 -3.45 3.80
N GLY A 92 19.17 -3.84 4.69
CA GLY A 92 19.38 -4.97 5.60
C GLY A 92 19.64 -6.27 4.84
N ALA A 93 18.87 -6.54 3.79
CA ALA A 93 19.10 -7.68 2.91
C ALA A 93 20.45 -7.56 2.16
N ALA A 94 20.76 -6.39 1.59
CA ALA A 94 21.99 -6.18 0.81
C ALA A 94 23.27 -6.28 1.65
N MET A 95 23.22 -5.90 2.93
CA MET A 95 24.36 -5.92 3.86
C MET A 95 24.41 -7.18 4.73
N MET A 96 23.62 -8.21 4.41
CA MET A 96 23.57 -9.46 5.18
C MET A 96 23.23 -9.24 6.66
N ALA A 97 22.38 -8.26 6.96
CA ALA A 97 21.89 -7.97 8.30
C ALA A 97 20.47 -8.57 8.46
N PRO A 98 20.34 -9.84 8.88
CA PRO A 98 19.05 -10.55 8.88
C PRO A 98 18.00 -9.92 9.79
N ASP A 99 18.42 -9.33 10.90
CA ASP A 99 17.52 -8.62 11.83
C ASP A 99 16.93 -7.35 11.20
N TYR A 100 17.74 -6.61 10.43
CA TYR A 100 17.31 -5.43 9.68
C TYR A 100 16.47 -5.76 8.45
N ALA A 101 16.77 -6.87 7.79
CA ALA A 101 15.93 -7.37 6.72
C ALA A 101 14.55 -7.77 7.26
N TRP A 102 14.51 -8.47 8.40
CA TRP A 102 13.29 -9.07 8.93
C TRP A 102 12.54 -8.17 9.91
N TRP A 103 12.95 -8.16 11.18
CA TRP A 103 12.22 -7.51 12.29
C TRP A 103 12.08 -6.01 12.10
N HIS A 104 13.13 -5.37 11.59
CA HIS A 104 13.19 -3.94 11.38
C HIS A 104 12.95 -3.52 9.92
N GLY A 105 12.58 -4.48 9.07
CA GLY A 105 12.34 -4.27 7.65
C GLY A 105 10.97 -4.81 7.27
N PHE A 106 10.92 -6.04 6.78
CA PHE A 106 9.69 -6.66 6.27
C PHE A 106 8.55 -6.74 7.29
N TYR A 107 8.85 -6.96 8.57
CA TYR A 107 7.85 -7.01 9.63
C TYR A 107 7.15 -5.65 9.81
N GLU A 108 7.91 -4.57 10.01
CA GLU A 108 7.35 -3.22 10.15
C GLU A 108 6.67 -2.75 8.85
N LEU A 109 7.22 -3.11 7.69
CA LEU A 109 6.58 -2.84 6.40
C LEU A 109 5.19 -3.47 6.31
N LYS A 110 5.05 -4.75 6.72
CA LYS A 110 3.76 -5.43 6.70
C LYS A 110 2.77 -4.80 7.68
N LYS A 111 3.22 -4.49 8.90
CA LYS A 111 2.39 -3.85 9.92
C LYS A 111 1.86 -2.50 9.46
N ARG A 112 2.71 -1.67 8.86
CA ARG A 112 2.33 -0.36 8.32
C ARG A 112 1.38 -0.50 7.13
N PHE A 113 1.64 -1.44 6.23
CA PHE A 113 0.75 -1.71 5.09
C PHE A 113 -0.68 -2.07 5.55
N MET A 114 -0.83 -2.83 6.64
CA MET A 114 -2.16 -3.11 7.21
C MET A 114 -2.87 -1.84 7.69
N GLY A 115 -2.15 -0.92 8.34
CA GLY A 115 -2.71 0.37 8.76
C GLY A 115 -3.13 1.25 7.57
N ILE A 116 -2.32 1.29 6.52
CA ILE A 116 -2.66 1.99 5.26
C ILE A 116 -3.93 1.42 4.64
N GLN A 117 -4.07 0.09 4.57
CA GLN A 117 -5.28 -0.54 4.03
C GLN A 117 -6.52 -0.19 4.86
N GLU A 118 -6.39 -0.21 6.19
CA GLU A 118 -7.49 0.15 7.09
C GLU A 118 -7.93 1.60 6.91
N GLU A 119 -6.98 2.54 6.78
CA GLU A 119 -7.26 3.96 6.56
C GLU A 119 -7.89 4.20 5.18
N VAL A 120 -7.40 3.52 4.14
CA VAL A 120 -8.00 3.58 2.79
C VAL A 120 -9.43 3.05 2.80
N ASP A 121 -9.67 1.90 3.43
CA ASP A 121 -11.01 1.31 3.56
C ASP A 121 -11.95 2.23 4.34
N HIS A 122 -11.44 2.91 5.36
CA HIS A 122 -12.20 3.90 6.11
C HIS A 122 -12.62 5.07 5.23
N LEU A 123 -11.68 5.69 4.50
CA LEU A 123 -11.96 6.80 3.58
C LEU A 123 -12.96 6.41 2.49
N LEU A 124 -12.83 5.20 1.93
CA LEU A 124 -13.76 4.69 0.93
C LEU A 124 -15.16 4.44 1.49
N LYS A 125 -15.30 4.04 2.76
CA LYS A 125 -16.60 3.82 3.40
C LYS A 125 -17.27 5.12 3.84
N THR A 126 -16.52 6.04 4.43
CA THR A 126 -17.07 7.30 4.93
C THR A 126 -17.30 8.31 3.81
N GLN A 127 -16.56 8.20 2.69
CA GLN A 127 -16.54 9.20 1.61
C GLN A 127 -16.14 10.61 2.11
N GLU A 128 -15.50 10.68 3.28
CA GLU A 128 -14.99 11.92 3.85
C GLU A 128 -13.51 12.08 3.47
N PRO A 129 -13.06 13.29 3.07
CA PRO A 129 -11.67 13.53 2.75
C PRO A 129 -10.75 13.26 3.95
N ALA A 130 -9.54 12.80 3.67
CA ALA A 130 -8.55 12.60 4.71
C ALA A 130 -8.22 13.93 5.42
N ARG A 131 -7.85 13.82 6.69
CA ARG A 131 -7.50 14.98 7.49
C ARG A 131 -6.18 15.57 6.99
N VAL A 132 -6.26 16.80 6.50
CA VAL A 132 -5.10 17.66 6.20
C VAL A 132 -4.56 18.26 7.49
N PHE A 133 -3.26 18.11 7.71
CA PHE A 133 -2.55 18.72 8.83
C PHE A 133 -2.01 20.08 8.43
N ASP A 134 -2.52 21.13 9.08
CA ASP A 134 -1.95 22.47 8.92
C ASP A 134 -0.77 22.65 9.88
N VAL A 135 0.44 22.60 9.33
CA VAL A 135 1.68 22.80 10.09
C VAL A 135 2.16 24.23 9.91
N ALA A 136 2.54 24.86 11.02
CA ALA A 136 3.10 26.21 11.00
C ALA A 136 4.35 26.27 10.08
N GLY A 137 4.33 27.20 9.12
CA GLY A 137 5.40 27.35 8.13
C GLY A 137 5.19 26.57 6.82
N SER A 138 4.10 25.80 6.68
CA SER A 138 3.77 25.06 5.44
C SER A 138 3.34 25.96 4.26
N GLY A 139 3.03 27.23 4.50
CA GLY A 139 2.54 28.19 3.50
C GLY A 139 3.59 29.16 2.93
N GLY A 140 4.89 28.87 3.08
CA GLY A 140 5.95 29.70 2.53
C GLY A 140 5.92 29.75 1.00
N SER A 141 6.37 30.86 0.40
CA SER A 141 6.55 30.93 -1.06
C SER A 141 7.60 29.90 -1.51
N THR A 142 7.28 29.17 -2.58
CA THR A 142 8.18 28.24 -3.27
C THR A 142 8.98 28.92 -4.39
N ASP A 143 8.84 30.24 -4.54
CA ASP A 143 9.58 31.01 -5.54
C ASP A 143 11.07 30.96 -5.26
N ASN A 144 11.86 30.86 -6.33
CA ASN A 144 13.31 30.81 -6.21
C ASN A 144 13.83 32.13 -5.59
N PRO A 145 14.49 32.09 -4.41
CA PRO A 145 14.96 33.30 -3.74
C PRO A 145 16.02 34.06 -4.54
N LEU A 146 16.62 33.44 -5.55
CA LEU A 146 17.64 34.02 -6.42
C LEU A 146 17.06 34.65 -7.70
N LYS A 147 15.76 34.49 -7.99
CA LYS A 147 15.09 35.19 -9.09
C LYS A 147 14.44 36.46 -8.54
N LYS A 148 15.22 37.54 -8.44
CA LYS A 148 14.72 38.91 -8.32
C LYS A 148 15.06 39.69 -9.59
#